data_AF-X1U6S0-F1
#
_entry.id   AF-X1U6S0-F1
#
_cell.length_a   1.000
_cell.length_b   1.000
_cell.length_c   1.000
_cell.angle_alpha   90.00
_cell.angle_beta   90.00
_cell.angle_gamma   90.00
#
_symmetry.space_group_name_H-M   'P 1'
#
loop_
_entity.id
_entity.type
_entity.pdbx_description
1 polymer ?
#
loop_
_entity_poly.entity_id
_entity_poly.type
_entity_poly.pdbx_seq_one_letter_code
_entity_poly.pdbx_strand_id
1 'polypeptide(L)'
;MEKYTIKDFQKDFPTDEACLDWLRHRRYPEVIECKGCGREAKYYRIKARKVYGCEHCGYQISPTAGTIFHKSRTCLTTWFYTIYLMAQTRGGISAKQIERETGVTYKTAWRMCKQIRSMLDENLDPMDGEVEIDESYFGGRRKGKRGRGAEGKTAVLGIADRQNGRIEAHAVPNTKSKTVLAIIGKEVQKGAQIYTDEYAVYNPLRYWDTAMKESFTPITST
;
A
#
# COMPACT_ATOMS: atom_id res chain seq x y z
N MET A 1 -6.81 19.12 10.58
CA MET A 1 -5.78 18.97 9.53
C MET A 1 -5.80 20.24 8.71
N GLU A 2 -4.70 20.99 8.67
CA GLU A 2 -4.63 22.21 7.87
C GLU A 2 -4.81 21.90 6.38
N LYS A 3 -5.42 22.83 5.65
CA LYS A 3 -5.75 22.65 4.23
C LYS A 3 -4.47 22.76 3.40
N TYR A 4 -3.94 21.63 2.94
CA TYR A 4 -2.81 21.59 1.99
C TYR A 4 -3.35 21.56 0.56
N THR A 5 -3.11 22.61 -0.23
CA THR A 5 -3.64 22.73 -1.59
C THR A 5 -2.58 22.40 -2.64
N ILE A 6 -3.01 22.29 -3.90
CA ILE A 6 -2.09 22.09 -5.02
C ILE A 6 -1.13 23.28 -5.18
N LYS A 7 -1.55 24.50 -4.81
CA LYS A 7 -0.70 25.69 -4.86
C LYS A 7 0.41 25.60 -3.81
N ASP A 8 0.09 25.10 -2.62
CA ASP A 8 1.08 24.88 -1.56
C ASP A 8 2.09 23.81 -1.99
N PHE A 9 1.59 22.70 -2.55
CA PHE A 9 2.44 21.66 -3.13
C PHE A 9 3.40 22.20 -4.21
N GLN A 10 2.91 23.00 -5.15
CA GLN A 10 3.74 23.58 -6.21
C GLN A 10 4.76 24.59 -5.67
N LYS A 11 4.42 25.29 -4.58
CA LYS A 11 5.33 26.22 -3.90
C LYS A 11 6.47 25.46 -3.18
N ASP A 12 6.15 24.35 -2.53
CA ASP A 12 7.13 23.55 -1.79
C ASP A 12 8.02 22.71 -2.71
N PHE A 13 7.45 22.22 -3.82
CA PHE A 13 8.12 21.29 -4.74
C PHE A 13 8.11 21.79 -6.20
N PRO A 14 8.69 22.98 -6.49
CA PRO A 14 8.66 23.56 -7.82
C PRO A 14 9.57 22.83 -8.81
N THR A 15 10.61 22.13 -8.35
CA THR A 15 11.64 21.52 -9.19
C THR A 15 12.08 20.13 -8.69
N ASP A 16 12.75 19.38 -9.57
CA ASP A 16 13.33 18.08 -9.24
C ASP A 16 14.43 18.21 -8.18
N GLU A 17 15.16 19.33 -8.19
CA GLU A 17 16.15 19.70 -7.17
C GLU A 17 15.49 19.91 -5.81
N ALA A 18 14.39 20.67 -5.74
CA ALA A 18 13.68 20.90 -4.48
C ALA A 18 13.16 19.58 -3.87
N CYS A 19 12.63 18.68 -4.70
CA CYS A 19 12.23 17.34 -4.25
C CYS A 19 13.42 16.53 -3.74
N LEU A 20 14.58 16.62 -4.40
CA LEU A 20 15.78 15.89 -4.02
C LEU A 20 16.39 16.44 -2.71
N ASP A 21 16.42 17.76 -2.54
CA ASP A 21 16.86 18.42 -1.31
C ASP A 21 15.94 18.04 -0.15
N TRP A 22 14.63 18.00 -0.36
CA TRP A 22 13.68 17.49 0.64
C TRP A 22 14.00 16.04 1.04
N LEU A 23 14.28 15.16 0.07
CA LEU A 23 14.69 13.78 0.37
C LEU A 23 16.02 13.69 1.12
N ARG A 24 16.98 14.58 0.82
CA ARG A 24 18.23 14.66 1.59
C ARG A 24 17.85 14.97 3.03
N HIS A 25 17.22 16.12 3.29
CA HIS A 25 16.98 16.60 4.65
C HIS A 25 16.12 15.64 5.47
N ARG A 26 15.17 14.94 4.83
CA ARG A 26 14.34 13.94 5.52
C ARG A 26 15.10 12.68 5.93
N ARG A 27 16.12 12.28 5.15
CA ARG A 27 16.85 11.00 5.34
C ARG A 27 18.16 11.15 6.11
N TYR A 28 18.82 12.29 6.00
CA TYR A 28 20.14 12.51 6.57
C TYR A 28 20.17 13.83 7.34
N PRO A 29 20.75 13.83 8.55
CA PRO A 29 21.09 15.06 9.26
C PRO A 29 21.99 15.99 8.44
N GLU A 30 22.10 17.25 8.87
CA GLU A 30 22.94 18.24 8.20
C GLU A 30 24.41 17.82 8.08
N VAL A 31 24.91 17.20 9.14
CA VAL A 31 26.26 16.66 9.23
C VAL A 31 26.15 15.15 9.41
N ILE A 32 26.88 14.40 8.60
CA ILE A 32 26.95 12.93 8.70
C ILE A 32 28.40 12.47 8.65
N GLU A 33 28.71 11.38 9.34
CA GLU A 33 30.00 10.74 9.21
C GLU A 33 30.15 10.13 7.81
N CYS A 34 31.19 10.55 7.09
CA CYS A 34 31.44 10.10 5.74
C CYS A 34 32.03 8.70 5.70
N LYS A 35 31.33 7.73 5.08
CA LYS A 35 31.84 6.35 4.89
C LYS A 35 33.14 6.24 4.09
N GLY A 36 33.51 7.26 3.33
CA GLY A 36 34.76 7.27 2.55
C GLY A 36 35.98 7.74 3.35
N CYS A 37 35.82 8.69 4.28
CA CYS A 37 36.94 9.30 4.99
C CYS A 37 36.82 9.32 6.52
N GLY A 38 35.72 8.81 7.09
CA GLY A 38 35.47 8.71 8.53
C GLY A 38 35.23 10.04 9.26
N ARG A 39 35.20 11.17 8.54
CA ARG A 39 35.01 12.50 9.13
C ARG A 39 33.55 12.93 9.08
N GLU A 40 33.13 13.68 10.09
CA GLU A 40 31.89 14.45 10.04
C GLU A 40 31.98 15.47 8.90
N ALA A 41 30.99 15.42 8.00
CA ALA A 41 31.02 16.19 6.78
C ALA A 41 29.63 16.73 6.44
N LYS A 42 29.62 17.95 5.92
CA LYS A 42 28.51 18.43 5.09
C LYS A 42 28.64 17.86 3.68
N TYR A 43 27.49 17.73 3.03
CA TYR A 43 27.38 17.13 1.71
C TYR A 43 26.80 18.15 0.74
N TYR A 44 27.59 18.54 -0.27
CA TYR A 44 27.20 19.54 -1.26
C TYR A 44 26.49 18.89 -2.46
N ARG A 45 25.59 19.64 -3.09
CA ARG A 45 24.80 19.18 -4.24
C ARG A 45 25.64 19.09 -5.51
N ILE A 46 25.68 17.93 -6.17
CA ILE A 46 26.34 17.74 -7.48
C ILE A 46 25.31 17.89 -8.61
N LYS A 47 25.24 19.07 -9.26
CA LYS A 47 24.17 19.42 -10.23
C LYS A 47 23.93 18.38 -11.34
N ALA A 48 24.98 17.76 -11.88
CA ALA A 48 24.88 16.82 -13.01
C ALA A 48 24.20 15.47 -12.69
N ARG A 49 24.04 15.11 -11.41
CA ARG A 49 23.54 13.79 -10.98
C ARG A 49 22.61 13.95 -9.78
N LYS A 50 21.78 12.96 -9.45
CA LYS A 50 20.90 12.99 -8.24
C LYS A 50 21.64 12.55 -6.97
N VAL A 51 22.77 13.20 -6.67
CA VAL A 51 23.70 12.82 -5.59
C VAL A 51 24.29 14.06 -4.88
N TYR A 52 24.83 13.82 -3.69
CA TYR A 52 25.57 14.80 -2.90
C TYR A 52 26.97 14.26 -2.60
N GLY A 53 27.97 15.12 -2.63
CA GLY A 53 29.36 14.78 -2.36
C GLY A 53 29.82 15.28 -1.00
N CYS A 54 30.60 14.47 -0.29
CA CYS A 54 31.28 14.86 0.93
C CYS A 54 32.25 16.03 0.66
N GLU A 55 32.22 17.06 1.50
CA GLU A 55 33.10 18.23 1.36
C GLU A 55 34.60 17.90 1.47
N HIS A 56 34.97 16.83 2.19
CA HIS A 56 36.37 16.48 2.46
C HIS A 56 37.02 15.53 1.44
N CYS A 57 36.24 14.62 0.85
CA CYS A 57 36.78 13.54 0.01
C CYS A 57 35.96 13.24 -1.26
N GLY A 58 34.83 13.94 -1.46
CA GLY A 58 33.97 13.74 -2.63
C GLY A 58 33.18 12.44 -2.65
N TYR A 59 33.19 11.63 -1.57
CA TYR A 59 32.35 10.44 -1.46
C TYR A 59 30.88 10.77 -1.69
N GLN A 60 30.19 10.01 -2.54
CA GLN A 60 28.85 10.35 -3.00
C GLN A 60 27.76 9.56 -2.28
N ILE A 61 26.69 10.25 -1.90
CA ILE A 61 25.45 9.65 -1.43
C ILE A 61 24.31 10.00 -2.38
N SER A 62 23.39 9.07 -2.57
CA SER A 62 22.17 9.32 -3.34
C SER A 62 20.95 9.27 -2.42
N PRO A 63 20.19 10.37 -2.26
CA PRO A 63 18.98 10.37 -1.45
C PRO A 63 17.88 9.43 -1.98
N THR A 64 17.92 9.09 -3.26
CA THR A 64 16.96 8.16 -3.87
C THR A 64 17.34 6.69 -3.67
N ALA A 65 18.57 6.39 -3.23
CA ALA A 65 19.01 5.01 -3.03
C ALA A 65 18.16 4.30 -1.96
N GLY A 66 17.73 3.07 -2.28
CA GLY A 66 16.88 2.28 -1.39
C GLY A 66 15.48 2.88 -1.15
N THR A 67 14.97 3.72 -2.06
CA THR A 67 13.59 4.21 -2.06
C THR A 67 12.82 3.74 -3.29
N ILE A 68 11.52 4.01 -3.33
CA ILE A 68 10.69 3.87 -4.54
C ILE A 68 11.20 4.72 -5.73
N PHE A 69 12.00 5.75 -5.47
CA PHE A 69 12.63 6.61 -6.48
C PHE A 69 13.94 6.03 -7.03
N HIS A 70 14.47 4.96 -6.43
CA HIS A 70 15.74 4.37 -6.82
C HIS A 70 15.73 3.88 -8.27
N LYS A 71 16.77 4.26 -9.04
CA LYS A 71 16.93 3.93 -10.47
C LYS A 71 15.71 4.33 -11.33
N SER A 72 14.91 5.29 -10.87
CA SER A 72 13.81 5.84 -11.66
C SER A 72 14.32 6.87 -12.66
N ARG A 73 13.88 6.75 -13.92
CA ARG A 73 14.05 7.80 -14.94
C ARG A 73 12.98 8.90 -14.85
N THR A 74 11.85 8.59 -14.23
CA THR A 74 10.77 9.55 -13.97
C THR A 74 11.26 10.66 -13.03
N CYS A 75 10.93 11.90 -13.34
CA CYS A 75 11.21 13.08 -12.54
C CYS A 75 10.65 12.96 -11.11
N LEU A 76 11.37 13.49 -10.13
CA LEU A 76 10.95 13.46 -8.72
C LEU A 76 9.69 14.31 -8.50
N THR A 77 9.57 15.43 -9.20
CA THR A 77 8.35 16.26 -9.21
C THR A 77 7.11 15.44 -9.58
N THR A 78 7.20 14.59 -10.61
CA THR A 78 6.11 13.70 -11.01
C THR A 78 5.78 12.65 -9.96
N TRP A 79 6.80 12.09 -9.30
CA TRP A 79 6.62 11.16 -8.19
C TRP A 79 5.93 11.83 -7.00
N PHE A 80 6.40 13.00 -6.59
CA PHE A 80 5.84 13.76 -5.48
C PHE A 80 4.41 14.19 -5.77
N TYR A 81 4.13 14.64 -7.00
CA TYR A 81 2.78 15.01 -7.41
C TYR A 81 1.83 13.80 -7.40
N THR A 82 2.32 12.62 -7.81
CA THR A 82 1.53 11.39 -7.72
C THR A 82 1.21 11.03 -6.27
N ILE A 83 2.18 11.17 -5.36
CA ILE A 83 1.96 10.95 -3.91
C ILE A 83 0.92 11.95 -3.38
N TYR A 84 1.03 13.23 -3.74
CA TYR A 84 0.06 14.26 -3.38
C TYR A 84 -1.35 13.90 -3.85
N LEU A 85 -1.52 13.51 -5.12
CA LEU A 85 -2.83 13.10 -5.66
C LEU A 85 -3.40 11.88 -4.92
N MET A 86 -2.54 10.91 -4.59
CA MET A 86 -2.96 9.72 -3.83
C MET A 86 -3.41 10.08 -2.42
N ALA A 87 -2.70 10.97 -1.73
CA ALA A 87 -3.04 11.41 -0.38
C ALA A 87 -4.34 12.24 -0.33
N GLN A 88 -4.64 13.01 -1.37
CA GLN A 88 -5.85 13.85 -1.42
C GLN A 88 -7.12 13.10 -1.85
N THR A 89 -6.98 11.92 -2.43
CA THR A 89 -8.11 11.18 -3.00
C THR A 89 -8.63 10.12 -2.02
N ARG A 90 -9.79 10.38 -1.39
CA ARG A 90 -10.41 9.46 -0.42
C ARG A 90 -10.76 8.07 -0.97
N GLY A 91 -11.08 7.96 -2.27
CA GLY A 91 -11.45 6.69 -2.92
C GLY A 91 -10.30 5.99 -3.64
N GLY A 92 -9.06 6.46 -3.47
CA GLY A 92 -7.93 6.03 -4.28
C GLY A 92 -7.99 6.53 -5.72
N ILE A 93 -6.83 6.55 -6.39
CA ILE A 93 -6.69 7.05 -7.76
C ILE A 93 -6.21 5.94 -8.71
N SER A 94 -6.84 5.85 -9.88
CA SER A 94 -6.47 4.85 -10.87
C SER A 94 -5.15 5.22 -11.57
N ALA A 95 -4.40 4.22 -12.02
CA ALA A 95 -3.19 4.46 -12.82
C ALA A 95 -3.49 5.21 -14.12
N LYS A 96 -4.70 5.05 -14.69
CA LYS A 96 -5.13 5.78 -15.88
C LYS A 96 -5.37 7.26 -15.59
N GLN A 97 -5.88 7.59 -14.40
CA GLN A 97 -5.99 8.99 -13.97
C GLN A 97 -4.60 9.60 -13.76
N ILE A 98 -3.68 8.89 -13.09
CA ILE A 98 -2.30 9.38 -12.93
C ILE A 98 -1.62 9.63 -14.29
N GLU A 99 -1.80 8.75 -15.27
CA GLU A 99 -1.31 8.99 -16.64
C GLU A 99 -1.86 10.30 -17.24
N ARG A 100 -3.15 10.58 -17.06
CA ARG A 100 -3.77 11.84 -17.56
C ARG A 100 -3.24 13.08 -16.84
N GLU A 101 -3.09 13.00 -15.51
CA GLU A 101 -2.65 14.11 -14.68
C GLU A 101 -1.15 14.43 -14.84
N THR A 102 -0.33 13.41 -15.10
CA THR A 102 1.14 13.55 -15.12
C THR A 102 1.76 13.49 -16.51
N GLY A 103 1.02 12.99 -17.51
CA GLY A 103 1.51 12.78 -18.87
C GLY A 103 2.47 11.59 -19.05
N VAL A 104 2.76 10.82 -17.99
CA VAL A 104 3.60 9.61 -18.11
C VAL A 104 2.82 8.47 -18.76
N THR A 105 3.53 7.50 -19.34
CA THR A 105 2.88 6.29 -19.88
C THR A 105 2.12 5.52 -18.80
N TYR A 106 1.02 4.87 -19.17
CA TYR A 106 0.26 3.98 -18.29
C TYR A 106 1.14 2.99 -17.49
N LYS A 107 2.13 2.37 -18.15
CA LYS A 107 3.06 1.43 -17.48
C LYS A 107 3.86 2.10 -16.37
N THR A 108 4.26 3.35 -16.58
CA THR A 108 4.98 4.15 -15.58
C THR A 108 4.04 4.53 -14.44
N ALA A 109 2.86 5.07 -14.76
CA ALA A 109 1.84 5.43 -13.77
C ALA A 109 1.47 4.22 -12.89
N TRP A 110 1.24 3.05 -13.50
CA TRP A 110 0.94 1.82 -12.79
C TRP A 110 2.08 1.39 -11.85
N ARG A 111 3.34 1.45 -12.33
CA ARG A 111 4.52 1.18 -11.49
C ARG A 111 4.57 2.14 -10.30
N MET A 112 4.30 3.43 -10.52
CA MET A 112 4.30 4.44 -9.46
C MET A 112 3.23 4.14 -8.41
N CYS A 113 1.98 3.94 -8.82
CA CYS A 113 0.90 3.59 -7.90
C CYS A 113 1.21 2.33 -7.10
N LYS A 114 1.79 1.30 -7.73
CA LYS A 114 2.16 0.05 -7.04
C LYS A 114 3.19 0.28 -5.95
N GLN A 115 4.26 1.03 -6.26
CA GLN A 115 5.34 1.31 -5.31
C GLN A 115 4.88 2.20 -4.16
N ILE A 116 4.01 3.18 -4.43
CA ILE A 116 3.46 4.05 -3.37
C ILE A 116 2.55 3.23 -2.46
N ARG A 117 1.65 2.41 -3.02
CA ARG A 117 0.75 1.57 -2.22
C ARG A 117 1.48 0.56 -1.35
N SER A 118 2.57 -0.05 -1.83
CA SER A 118 3.36 -0.96 -1.01
C SER A 118 4.03 -0.29 0.20
N MET A 119 4.14 1.04 0.22
CA MET A 119 4.64 1.80 1.37
C MET A 119 3.52 2.20 2.34
N LEU A 120 2.26 2.12 1.90
CA LEU A 120 1.06 2.41 2.69
C LEU A 120 0.44 1.15 3.30
N ASP A 121 0.96 -0.02 2.94
CA ASP A 121 0.54 -1.31 3.47
C ASP A 121 1.06 -1.40 4.92
N GLU A 122 0.29 -0.81 5.84
CA GLU A 122 0.53 -0.95 7.26
C GLU A 122 0.07 -2.37 7.66
N ASN A 123 0.89 -3.06 8.45
CA ASN A 123 0.44 -4.27 9.16
C ASN A 123 -0.58 -3.82 10.20
N LEU A 124 -1.82 -3.68 9.77
CA LEU A 124 -2.91 -3.25 10.61
C LEU A 124 -3.36 -4.43 11.49
N ASP A 125 -3.54 -4.16 12.78
CA ASP A 125 -4.03 -5.16 13.73
C ASP A 125 -5.39 -5.74 13.29
N PRO A 126 -5.76 -6.96 13.69
CA PRO A 126 -7.07 -7.53 13.36
C PRO A 126 -8.23 -6.60 13.75
N MET A 127 -9.28 -6.55 12.95
CA MET A 127 -10.49 -5.76 13.23
C MET A 127 -11.21 -6.31 14.47
N ASP A 128 -11.56 -5.45 15.43
CA ASP A 128 -12.16 -5.83 16.71
C ASP A 128 -13.57 -5.26 16.96
N GLY A 129 -14.09 -4.46 16.01
CA GLY A 129 -15.41 -3.83 16.09
C GLY A 129 -16.56 -4.60 15.42
N GLU A 130 -17.43 -3.85 14.74
CA GLU A 130 -18.51 -4.41 13.92
C GLU A 130 -18.02 -4.69 12.50
N VAL A 131 -17.97 -5.97 12.11
CA VAL A 131 -17.34 -6.41 10.86
C VAL A 131 -18.36 -7.07 9.94
N GLU A 132 -18.47 -6.57 8.71
CA GLU A 132 -19.27 -7.17 7.64
C GLU A 132 -18.38 -8.04 6.74
N ILE A 133 -18.84 -9.26 6.43
CA ILE A 133 -18.08 -10.23 5.65
C ILE A 133 -18.96 -10.75 4.51
N ASP A 134 -18.46 -10.66 3.28
CA ASP A 134 -19.18 -11.11 2.08
C ASP A 134 -18.21 -11.66 1.01
N GLU A 135 -18.73 -12.46 0.08
CA GLU A 135 -17.97 -12.97 -1.06
C GLU A 135 -18.47 -12.42 -2.38
N SER A 136 -17.58 -11.73 -3.08
CA SER A 136 -17.84 -11.19 -4.41
C SER A 136 -17.08 -11.97 -5.49
N TYR A 137 -17.64 -12.02 -6.71
CA TYR A 137 -17.02 -12.73 -7.84
C TYR A 137 -16.69 -11.77 -8.98
N PHE A 138 -15.41 -11.60 -9.26
CA PHE A 138 -14.90 -10.68 -10.26
C PHE A 138 -14.41 -11.41 -11.52
N GLY A 139 -14.69 -10.82 -12.69
CA GLY A 139 -14.26 -11.35 -13.99
C GLY A 139 -15.23 -12.35 -14.63
N GLY A 140 -14.69 -13.10 -15.60
CA GLY A 140 -15.45 -13.96 -16.52
C GLY A 140 -15.87 -13.23 -17.80
N ARG A 141 -15.11 -13.41 -18.89
CA ARG A 141 -15.41 -12.84 -20.23
C ARG A 141 -16.33 -13.76 -21.05
N ARG A 142 -17.21 -14.55 -20.42
CA ARG A 142 -18.07 -15.53 -21.09
C ARG A 142 -19.53 -15.40 -20.63
N LYS A 143 -20.46 -15.60 -21.56
CA LYS A 143 -21.86 -15.92 -21.25
C LYS A 143 -21.87 -17.31 -20.59
N GLY A 144 -22.46 -17.46 -19.42
CA GLY A 144 -22.47 -18.70 -18.63
C GLY A 144 -23.17 -18.52 -17.27
N LYS A 145 -23.07 -19.53 -16.39
CA LYS A 145 -23.67 -19.50 -15.03
C LYS A 145 -23.33 -18.18 -14.32
N ARG A 146 -24.35 -17.52 -13.76
CA ARG A 146 -24.21 -16.33 -12.91
C ARG A 146 -24.08 -16.79 -11.45
N GLY A 147 -23.41 -15.98 -10.62
CA GLY A 147 -23.24 -16.27 -9.18
C GLY A 147 -22.14 -17.30 -8.86
N ARG A 148 -22.28 -17.93 -7.69
CA ARG A 148 -21.32 -18.91 -7.13
C ARG A 148 -21.13 -20.10 -8.09
N GLY A 149 -19.88 -20.52 -8.31
CA GLY A 149 -19.55 -21.66 -9.18
C GLY A 149 -19.47 -21.35 -10.68
N ALA A 150 -19.49 -20.08 -11.07
CA ALA A 150 -19.22 -19.65 -12.45
C ALA A 150 -17.73 -19.83 -12.80
N GLU A 151 -17.45 -20.61 -13.84
CA GLU A 151 -16.08 -20.85 -14.30
C GLU A 151 -15.37 -19.56 -14.74
N GLY A 152 -14.09 -19.45 -14.40
CA GLY A 152 -13.25 -18.33 -14.83
C GLY A 152 -13.49 -17.01 -14.07
N LYS A 153 -14.21 -17.05 -12.95
CA LYS A 153 -14.31 -15.92 -12.01
C LYS A 153 -13.32 -16.07 -10.85
N THR A 154 -12.78 -14.94 -10.40
CA THR A 154 -12.01 -14.87 -9.15
C THR A 154 -12.97 -14.57 -8.01
N ALA A 155 -13.05 -15.46 -7.03
CA ALA A 155 -13.75 -15.18 -5.78
C ALA A 155 -12.88 -14.25 -4.93
N VAL A 156 -13.50 -13.24 -4.33
CA VAL A 156 -12.86 -12.29 -3.43
C VAL A 156 -13.69 -12.25 -2.15
N LEU A 157 -13.06 -12.55 -1.03
CA LEU A 157 -13.63 -12.35 0.30
C LEU A 157 -13.38 -10.90 0.70
N GLY A 158 -14.45 -10.14 0.94
CA GLY A 158 -14.38 -8.80 1.51
C GLY A 158 -14.69 -8.85 3.01
N ILE A 159 -13.92 -8.12 3.80
CA ILE A 159 -14.10 -7.94 5.24
C ILE A 159 -14.07 -6.44 5.49
N ALA A 160 -15.13 -5.86 6.03
CA ALA A 160 -15.29 -4.43 6.20
C ALA A 160 -15.67 -4.07 7.64
N ASP A 161 -14.90 -3.20 8.28
CA ASP A 161 -15.24 -2.60 9.56
C ASP A 161 -16.24 -1.45 9.34
N ARG A 162 -17.41 -1.56 9.96
CA ARG A 162 -18.53 -0.63 9.78
C ARG A 162 -18.29 0.72 10.47
N GLN A 163 -17.44 0.77 11.49
CA GLN A 163 -17.22 1.97 12.30
C GLN A 163 -16.13 2.87 11.72
N ASN A 164 -14.99 2.28 11.34
CA ASN A 164 -13.86 3.05 10.80
C ASN A 164 -13.78 3.00 9.25
N GLY A 165 -14.58 2.15 8.60
CA GLY A 165 -14.63 2.03 7.14
C GLY A 165 -13.42 1.30 6.53
N ARG A 166 -12.61 0.60 7.35
CA ARG A 166 -11.50 -0.22 6.88
C ARG A 166 -12.04 -1.43 6.12
N ILE A 167 -11.38 -1.78 5.01
CA ILE A 167 -11.77 -2.91 4.16
C ILE A 167 -10.54 -3.74 3.82
N GLU A 168 -10.61 -5.05 4.08
CA GLU A 168 -9.68 -6.05 3.60
C GLU A 168 -10.34 -6.88 2.48
N ALA A 169 -9.59 -7.14 1.41
CA ALA A 169 -10.09 -7.88 0.25
C ALA A 169 -9.10 -8.96 -0.18
N HIS A 170 -9.50 -10.23 -0.05
CA HIS A 170 -8.65 -11.38 -0.33
C HIS A 170 -9.14 -12.13 -1.56
N ALA A 171 -8.32 -12.19 -2.62
CA ALA A 171 -8.57 -13.10 -3.72
C ALA A 171 -8.39 -14.55 -3.22
N VAL A 172 -9.47 -15.34 -3.25
CA VAL A 172 -9.50 -16.70 -2.73
C VAL A 172 -9.67 -17.73 -3.84
N PRO A 173 -9.02 -18.90 -3.74
CA PRO A 173 -9.17 -19.96 -4.74
C PRO A 173 -10.57 -20.60 -4.72
N ASN A 174 -11.31 -20.47 -3.62
CA ASN A 174 -12.67 -20.95 -3.45
C ASN A 174 -13.31 -20.33 -2.18
N THR A 175 -14.64 -20.35 -2.11
CA THR A 175 -15.44 -19.88 -0.96
C THR A 175 -15.85 -21.04 -0.03
N LYS A 176 -14.96 -22.01 0.19
CA LYS A 176 -15.21 -23.12 1.14
C LYS A 176 -14.86 -22.66 2.56
N SER A 177 -15.53 -23.24 3.56
CA SER A 177 -15.37 -22.84 4.97
C SER A 177 -13.93 -22.83 5.45
N LYS A 178 -13.12 -23.85 5.10
CA LYS A 178 -11.72 -23.89 5.51
C LYS A 178 -10.91 -22.70 5.00
N THR A 179 -11.15 -22.25 3.77
CA THR A 179 -10.44 -21.13 3.15
C THR A 179 -10.89 -19.81 3.78
N VAL A 180 -12.20 -19.61 3.87
CA VAL A 180 -12.82 -18.38 4.37
C VAL A 180 -12.52 -18.18 5.85
N LEU A 181 -12.78 -19.18 6.70
CA LEU A 181 -12.56 -19.09 8.15
C LEU A 181 -11.09 -18.88 8.52
N ALA A 182 -10.15 -19.44 7.74
CA ALA A 182 -8.72 -19.25 7.99
C ALA A 182 -8.26 -17.80 7.74
N ILE A 183 -8.93 -17.08 6.83
CA ILE A 183 -8.66 -15.66 6.59
C ILE A 183 -9.34 -14.83 7.68
N ILE A 184 -10.62 -15.09 7.97
CA ILE A 184 -11.36 -14.38 9.01
C ILE A 184 -10.64 -14.46 10.37
N GLY A 185 -10.08 -15.62 10.72
CA GLY A 185 -9.31 -15.77 11.97
C GLY A 185 -7.97 -15.04 12.02
N LYS A 186 -7.49 -14.50 10.90
CA LYS A 186 -6.32 -13.61 10.86
C LYS A 186 -6.72 -12.15 10.90
N GLU A 187 -7.78 -11.81 10.19
CA GLU A 187 -8.18 -10.41 9.96
C GLU A 187 -9.17 -9.88 11.00
N VAL A 188 -9.84 -10.76 11.76
CA VAL A 188 -10.89 -10.39 12.71
C VAL A 188 -10.55 -10.96 14.09
N GLN A 189 -10.58 -10.12 15.12
CA GLN A 189 -10.36 -10.53 16.50
C GLN A 189 -11.54 -11.39 16.99
N LYS A 190 -11.27 -12.39 17.83
CA LYS A 190 -12.32 -13.11 18.54
C LYS A 190 -13.09 -12.15 19.46
N GLY A 191 -14.41 -12.23 19.48
CA GLY A 191 -15.26 -11.27 20.20
C GLY A 191 -15.76 -10.09 19.36
N ALA A 192 -15.33 -9.96 18.10
CA ALA A 192 -15.85 -8.95 17.18
C ALA A 192 -17.27 -9.32 16.73
N GLN A 193 -18.12 -8.31 16.54
CA GLN A 193 -19.50 -8.52 16.09
C GLN A 193 -19.54 -8.71 14.56
N ILE A 194 -19.81 -9.93 14.11
CA ILE A 194 -19.80 -10.29 12.68
C ILE A 194 -21.20 -10.22 12.05
N TYR A 195 -21.28 -9.56 10.89
CA TYR A 195 -22.43 -9.53 9.99
C TYR A 195 -22.09 -10.27 8.69
N THR A 196 -22.84 -11.31 8.35
CA THR A 196 -22.69 -12.04 7.07
C THR A 196 -24.05 -12.28 6.43
N ASP A 197 -24.07 -12.69 5.16
CA ASP A 197 -25.27 -13.28 4.57
C ASP A 197 -25.61 -14.64 5.26
N GLU A 198 -26.76 -15.23 4.88
CA GLU A 198 -27.21 -16.53 5.42
C GLU A 198 -26.46 -17.73 4.81
N TYR A 199 -25.30 -17.52 4.19
CA TYR A 199 -24.59 -18.63 3.57
C TYR A 199 -23.99 -19.58 4.61
N ALA A 200 -24.21 -20.88 4.40
CA ALA A 200 -23.83 -21.93 5.34
C ALA A 200 -22.33 -21.98 5.69
N VAL A 201 -21.48 -21.39 4.85
CA VAL A 201 -20.04 -21.27 5.10
C VAL A 201 -19.73 -20.53 6.40
N TYR A 202 -20.60 -19.59 6.78
CA TYR A 202 -20.46 -18.70 7.92
C TYR A 202 -21.11 -19.24 9.20
N ASN A 203 -21.82 -20.37 9.14
CA ASN A 203 -22.44 -20.98 10.33
C ASN A 203 -21.48 -21.13 11.54
N PRO A 204 -20.19 -21.47 11.38
CA PRO A 204 -19.25 -21.54 12.49
C PRO A 204 -18.98 -20.20 13.19
N LEU A 205 -19.20 -19.07 12.52
CA LEU A 205 -19.01 -17.71 13.06
C LEU A 205 -20.09 -17.32 14.08
N ARG A 206 -21.19 -18.06 14.18
CA ARG A 206 -22.19 -17.86 15.24
C ARG A 206 -21.60 -17.99 16.66
N TYR A 207 -20.45 -18.63 16.77
CA TYR A 207 -19.72 -18.83 18.03
C TYR A 207 -18.42 -18.04 18.08
N TRP A 208 -18.28 -16.97 17.28
CA TRP A 208 -17.05 -16.19 17.17
C TRP A 208 -16.61 -15.55 18.50
N ASP A 209 -17.58 -15.14 19.31
CA ASP A 209 -17.36 -14.54 20.63
C ASP A 209 -17.03 -15.57 21.71
N THR A 210 -17.39 -16.83 21.47
CA THR A 210 -17.06 -17.90 22.40
C THR A 210 -15.68 -18.37 22.00
N ALA A 211 -14.66 -18.13 22.84
CA ALA A 211 -13.32 -18.63 22.61
C ALA A 211 -13.40 -20.10 22.16
N MET A 212 -13.24 -20.35 20.84
CA MET A 212 -13.15 -21.71 20.32
C MET A 212 -11.96 -22.33 21.04
N LYS A 213 -12.27 -23.18 22.03
CA LYS A 213 -11.29 -24.01 22.72
C LYS A 213 -10.58 -24.81 21.63
N GLU A 214 -9.27 -24.78 21.70
CA GLU A 214 -8.32 -25.31 20.72
C GLU A 214 -8.76 -26.65 20.12
N SER A 215 -8.83 -26.71 18.79
CA SER A 215 -8.54 -27.94 18.03
C SER A 215 -8.34 -27.59 16.55
N PHE A 216 -7.29 -26.82 16.24
CA PHE A 216 -6.72 -26.83 14.90
C PHE A 216 -5.28 -27.33 15.04
N THR A 217 -5.10 -28.64 14.89
CA THR A 217 -3.77 -29.24 14.80
C THR A 217 -3.00 -28.59 13.64
N PRO A 218 -1.72 -28.23 13.84
CA PRO A 218 -0.89 -27.72 12.75
C PRO A 218 -0.81 -28.80 11.67
N ILE A 219 -1.02 -28.41 10.41
CA ILE A 219 -0.62 -29.27 9.29
C ILE A 219 0.91 -29.20 9.26
N THR A 220 1.56 -30.16 9.92
CA THR A 220 2.98 -30.43 9.70
C THR A 220 3.14 -30.98 8.29
N SER A 221 3.90 -30.27 7.47
CA SER A 221 4.40 -30.72 6.19
C SER A 221 5.37 -31.89 6.38
N THR A 222 5.01 -33.06 5.87
CA THR A 222 5.97 -34.04 5.33
C THR A 222 6.23 -33.71 3.86
#